data_AF-A0A4R4MCA4-F1
#
_entry.id   AF-A0A4R4MCA4-F1
#
_cell.length_a   1.000
_cell.length_b   1.000
_cell.length_c   1.000
_cell.angle_alpha   90.00
_cell.angle_beta   90.00
_cell.angle_gamma   90.00
#
_symmetry.space_group_name_H-M   'P 1'
#
loop_
_entity.id
_entity.type
_entity.pdbx_description
1 polymer ?
#
loop_
_entity_poly.entity_id
_entity_poly.type
_entity_poly.pdbx_seq_one_letter_code
_entity_poly.pdbx_strand_id
1 'polypeptide(L)'
;MPSDSRSSGGAGGRPPTEDAQGVDVTVVVAVYNTMPYLTDCLNSLVGQSIGAGRMEVIAVDDGSTDGSEAELDRFAEEHPDVMTVLRQPNSGGPGAPSNRALDVAKGRYVYFVGADDHLGREALERMVDAADAWGSDVLVGKMMGVNGREVRQDLFAENRADVDLFDSPLPWLLSNCKLFRRDLVERHKLRFPEDMPIGSDQPFTIEACVRAERISVLADYTCYYAMLRDDGGNITQGSVEVYTRLACAERLFEFVAGLLEPGPGRDAIVHRHAKWELTKPIREGLLELDGDKRRDVCTRVGALVEKYVSDDVMALLPVKRRVRLRLAQRGDVDRLCEAIRADAAEKAYAVTMKNGRAYLAYEGFEDAEAGLPDEDYEITKGLRRRLGEQVRAVGARHADGILEITVRTPITGPDARDPEAVGLAFAVRGRDGRVRLDEASGAELDRTHGDDGALTLTVRMPKPVVFASGSAKRTLRLMVRASGETHDVAVPAGLSGPCGSLVWRRIRPYRLSVRGDARGITAIETRPSFPVRAVVRRLRRALHPGNAASSGGK
;
A
#
# COMPACT_ATOMS: atom_id res chain seq x y z
N MET A 1 52.52 9.53 27.42
CA MET A 1 52.49 9.81 28.88
C MET A 1 51.42 10.87 29.12
N PRO A 2 50.43 10.68 29.99
CA PRO A 2 49.72 9.43 30.35
C PRO A 2 48.18 9.59 30.18
N SER A 3 47.48 8.51 29.82
CA SER A 3 46.34 7.88 30.52
C SER A 3 45.21 8.81 31.00
N ASP A 4 43.99 8.58 30.49
CA ASP A 4 42.83 8.48 31.39
C ASP A 4 41.74 7.56 30.82
N SER A 5 41.34 6.65 31.70
CA SER A 5 40.40 5.55 31.54
C SER A 5 38.96 6.04 31.41
N ARG A 6 38.27 5.63 30.35
CA ARG A 6 36.80 5.63 30.33
C ARG A 6 36.30 4.37 31.02
N SER A 7 35.81 4.54 32.24
CA SER A 7 35.02 3.54 32.94
C SER A 7 33.72 3.29 32.18
N SER A 8 33.45 2.02 31.90
CA SER A 8 32.16 1.49 31.47
C SER A 8 31.08 1.81 32.51
N GLY A 9 30.21 2.78 32.20
CA GLY A 9 28.96 3.00 32.94
C GLY A 9 27.97 1.92 32.54
N GLY A 10 27.68 1.02 33.48
CA GLY A 10 26.74 -0.08 33.30
C GLY A 10 25.32 0.43 33.01
N ALA A 11 24.62 -0.32 32.16
CA ALA A 11 23.18 -0.24 32.00
C ALA A 11 22.51 -0.47 33.36
N GLY A 12 22.11 0.62 34.02
CA GLY A 12 21.26 0.57 35.19
C GLY A 12 19.84 0.21 34.78
N GLY A 13 19.61 -1.07 34.48
CA GLY A 13 18.26 -1.62 34.49
C GLY A 13 17.68 -1.40 35.89
N ARG A 14 16.61 -0.61 35.97
CA ARG A 14 15.86 -0.45 37.21
C ARG A 14 15.33 -1.86 37.56
N PRO A 15 15.64 -2.42 38.74
CA PRO A 15 15.17 -3.75 39.08
C PRO A 15 13.63 -3.76 39.10
N PRO A 16 12.99 -4.88 38.71
CA PRO A 16 11.57 -5.02 38.95
C PRO A 16 11.37 -4.97 40.46
N THR A 17 10.56 -4.04 40.94
CA THR A 17 10.12 -4.04 42.33
C THR A 17 9.32 -5.32 42.53
N GLU A 18 9.86 -6.24 43.34
CA GLU A 18 9.31 -7.56 43.69
C GLU A 18 8.01 -7.51 44.53
N ASP A 19 7.30 -6.37 44.55
CA ASP A 19 6.03 -6.19 45.23
C ASP A 19 5.01 -5.50 44.31
N ALA A 20 4.28 -6.29 43.51
CA ALA A 20 2.91 -5.98 43.09
C ALA A 20 2.26 -7.22 42.47
N GLN A 21 1.37 -7.88 43.21
CA GLN A 21 0.27 -8.66 42.62
C GLN A 21 -0.70 -7.68 41.92
N GLY A 22 -0.25 -7.06 40.83
CA GLY A 22 -0.95 -5.99 40.12
C GLY A 22 -1.34 -6.37 38.70
N VAL A 23 -2.36 -5.70 38.18
CA VAL A 23 -2.79 -5.83 36.77
C VAL A 23 -1.66 -5.35 35.85
N ASP A 24 -1.26 -6.15 34.87
CA ASP A 24 -0.25 -5.78 33.89
C ASP A 24 -0.82 -4.93 32.76
N VAL A 25 -2.01 -5.27 32.27
CA VAL A 25 -2.63 -4.58 31.14
C VAL A 25 -4.12 -4.32 31.38
N THR A 26 -4.52 -3.07 31.17
CA THR A 26 -5.93 -2.69 30.99
C THR A 26 -6.25 -2.71 29.50
N VAL A 27 -7.19 -3.54 29.08
CA VAL A 27 -7.72 -3.54 27.71
C VAL A 27 -8.96 -2.65 27.66
N VAL A 28 -8.94 -1.63 26.80
CA VAL A 28 -10.05 -0.69 26.59
C VAL A 28 -10.82 -1.09 25.34
N VAL A 29 -12.14 -1.21 25.47
CA VAL A 29 -13.05 -1.52 24.35
C VAL A 29 -14.16 -0.47 24.32
N ALA A 30 -14.16 0.38 23.28
CA ALA A 30 -15.26 1.31 23.02
C ALA A 30 -16.32 0.60 22.16
N VAL A 31 -17.55 0.50 22.66
CA VAL A 31 -18.62 -0.30 22.04
C VAL A 31 -19.77 0.60 21.61
N TYR A 32 -20.12 0.54 20.33
CA TYR A 32 -21.34 1.14 19.80
C TYR A 32 -21.87 0.32 18.64
N ASN A 33 -23.06 -0.26 18.77
CA ASN A 33 -23.76 -0.99 17.71
C ASN A 33 -22.86 -1.95 16.90
N THR A 34 -22.25 -2.91 17.61
CA THR A 34 -21.21 -3.80 17.07
C THR A 34 -21.60 -5.28 17.05
N MET A 35 -22.88 -5.61 17.27
CA MET A 35 -23.35 -6.98 17.05
C MET A 35 -23.33 -7.33 15.54
N PRO A 36 -23.01 -8.59 15.17
CA PRO A 36 -22.67 -9.71 16.05
C PRO A 36 -21.18 -9.82 16.44
N TYR A 37 -20.33 -8.93 15.93
CA TYR A 37 -18.85 -9.04 16.04
C TYR A 37 -18.34 -8.91 17.48
N LEU A 38 -19.06 -8.19 18.33
CA LEU A 38 -18.71 -7.99 19.74
C LEU A 38 -18.45 -9.30 20.50
N THR A 39 -19.24 -10.34 20.25
CA THR A 39 -19.08 -11.64 20.91
C THR A 39 -17.69 -12.25 20.65
N ASP A 40 -17.21 -12.18 19.41
CA ASP A 40 -15.88 -12.71 19.04
C ASP A 40 -14.76 -11.85 19.65
N CYS A 41 -14.94 -10.53 19.67
CA CYS A 41 -14.03 -9.61 20.37
C CYS A 41 -13.88 -10.03 21.84
N LEU A 42 -14.98 -10.10 22.59
CA LEU A 42 -14.98 -10.40 24.02
C LEU A 42 -14.44 -11.81 24.32
N ASN A 43 -14.83 -12.82 23.53
CA ASN A 43 -14.27 -14.17 23.62
C ASN A 43 -12.74 -14.18 23.46
N SER A 44 -12.20 -13.37 22.54
CA SER A 44 -10.75 -13.29 22.34
C SER A 44 -10.02 -12.66 23.53
N LEU A 45 -10.68 -11.76 24.27
CA LEU A 45 -10.12 -11.08 25.44
C LEU A 45 -10.10 -12.00 26.66
N VAL A 46 -11.23 -12.64 26.98
CA VAL A 46 -11.30 -13.57 28.12
C VAL A 46 -10.49 -14.85 27.89
N GLY A 47 -10.19 -15.17 26.63
CA GLY A 47 -9.35 -16.31 26.22
C GLY A 47 -7.84 -16.04 26.17
N GLN A 48 -7.35 -14.86 26.58
CA GLN A 48 -5.92 -14.51 26.52
C GLN A 48 -5.07 -15.38 27.46
N SER A 49 -3.88 -15.79 26.98
CA SER A 49 -2.96 -16.64 27.74
C SER A 49 -2.27 -15.95 28.91
N ILE A 50 -2.25 -14.61 28.96
CA ILE A 50 -1.66 -13.83 30.06
C ILE A 50 -2.34 -14.11 31.41
N GLY A 51 -3.58 -14.60 31.38
CA GLY A 51 -4.36 -15.00 32.54
C GLY A 51 -5.14 -13.86 33.18
N ALA A 52 -6.34 -14.19 33.69
CA ALA A 52 -7.30 -13.26 34.29
C ALA A 52 -6.70 -12.39 35.42
N GLY A 53 -5.78 -12.92 36.23
CA GLY A 53 -5.19 -12.16 37.34
C GLY A 53 -4.19 -11.08 36.92
N ARG A 54 -3.77 -11.05 35.65
CA ARG A 54 -2.79 -10.09 35.11
C ARG A 54 -3.41 -9.09 34.15
N MET A 55 -4.71 -9.17 33.87
CA MET A 55 -5.39 -8.24 32.96
C MET A 55 -6.75 -7.80 33.50
N GLU A 56 -7.18 -6.62 33.08
CA GLU A 56 -8.57 -6.20 33.21
C GLU A 56 -9.08 -5.71 31.84
N VAL A 57 -10.37 -5.83 31.60
CA VAL A 57 -11.07 -5.32 30.42
C VAL A 57 -12.06 -4.27 30.87
N ILE A 58 -11.95 -3.08 30.31
CA ILE A 58 -12.89 -1.98 30.55
C ILE A 58 -13.62 -1.72 29.24
N ALA A 59 -14.83 -2.27 29.15
CA ALA A 59 -15.72 -2.05 28.03
C ALA A 59 -16.63 -0.88 28.34
N VAL A 60 -16.74 0.07 27.40
CA VAL A 60 -17.62 1.23 27.55
C VAL A 60 -18.67 1.19 26.46
N ASP A 61 -19.91 0.94 26.85
CA ASP A 61 -21.06 1.06 25.95
C ASP A 61 -21.41 2.54 25.76
N ASP A 62 -21.30 3.00 24.52
CA ASP A 62 -21.58 4.35 24.08
C ASP A 62 -23.03 4.47 23.58
N GLY A 63 -23.98 3.94 24.35
CA GLY A 63 -25.41 4.02 24.08
C GLY A 63 -25.88 3.15 22.92
N SER A 64 -25.49 1.87 22.90
CA SER A 64 -25.91 0.92 21.86
C SER A 64 -27.41 0.59 21.91
N THR A 65 -27.96 0.21 20.76
CA THR A 65 -29.38 -0.17 20.60
C THR A 65 -29.57 -1.48 19.84
N ASP A 66 -28.50 -2.24 19.59
CA ASP A 66 -28.49 -3.45 18.76
C ASP A 66 -28.35 -4.77 19.58
N GLY A 67 -28.43 -4.68 20.91
CA GLY A 67 -28.21 -5.79 21.82
C GLY A 67 -26.78 -5.90 22.38
N SER A 68 -25.86 -5.03 21.97
CA SER A 68 -24.50 -4.97 22.55
C SER A 68 -24.51 -4.82 24.07
N GLU A 69 -25.45 -4.05 24.62
CA GLU A 69 -25.60 -3.87 26.07
C GLU A 69 -25.82 -5.21 26.81
N ALA A 70 -26.75 -6.04 26.32
CA ALA A 70 -27.07 -7.32 26.94
C ALA A 70 -25.89 -8.31 26.83
N GLU A 71 -25.14 -8.25 25.74
CA GLU A 71 -23.95 -9.09 25.57
C GLU A 71 -22.82 -8.67 26.51
N LEU A 72 -22.62 -7.37 26.72
CA LEU A 72 -21.66 -6.85 27.70
C LEU A 72 -22.01 -7.28 29.13
N ASP A 73 -23.29 -7.20 29.51
CA ASP A 73 -23.75 -7.65 30.82
C ASP A 73 -23.50 -9.15 31.02
N ARG A 74 -23.81 -9.97 30.02
CA ARG A 74 -23.56 -11.42 30.05
C ARG A 74 -22.08 -11.73 30.32
N PHE A 75 -21.15 -11.09 29.61
CA PHE A 75 -19.72 -11.32 29.82
C PHE A 75 -19.23 -10.76 31.17
N ALA A 76 -19.76 -9.63 31.65
CA ALA A 76 -19.41 -9.10 32.96
C ALA A 76 -19.88 -10.02 34.11
N GLU A 77 -21.04 -10.67 33.96
CA GLU A 77 -21.53 -11.68 34.91
C GLU A 77 -20.72 -12.98 34.86
N GLU A 78 -20.32 -13.44 33.68
CA GLU A 78 -19.51 -14.66 33.50
C GLU A 78 -18.04 -14.46 33.91
N HIS A 79 -17.50 -13.24 33.79
CA HIS A 79 -16.09 -12.92 34.03
C HIS A 79 -15.90 -11.68 34.93
N PRO A 80 -16.46 -11.64 36.15
CA PRO A 80 -16.48 -10.46 37.02
C PRO A 80 -15.09 -10.02 37.51
N ASP A 81 -14.12 -10.94 37.55
CA ASP A 81 -12.74 -10.65 37.94
C ASP A 81 -11.92 -9.99 36.81
N VAL A 82 -12.41 -10.04 35.57
CA VAL A 82 -11.70 -9.55 34.38
C VAL A 82 -12.41 -8.34 33.78
N MET A 83 -13.73 -8.36 33.68
CA MET A 83 -14.48 -7.42 32.87
C MET A 83 -15.29 -6.42 33.70
N THR A 84 -15.08 -5.14 33.42
CA THR A 84 -15.87 -4.02 33.95
C THR A 84 -16.58 -3.32 32.79
N VAL A 85 -17.89 -3.09 32.94
CA VAL A 85 -18.70 -2.38 31.94
C VAL A 85 -19.06 -0.99 32.46
N LEU A 86 -18.75 0.02 31.67
CA LEU A 86 -19.21 1.39 31.86
C LEU A 86 -20.23 1.73 30.78
N ARG A 87 -21.13 2.67 31.09
CA ARG A 87 -22.16 3.14 30.16
C ARG A 87 -22.17 4.65 30.08
N GLN A 88 -22.49 5.17 28.90
CA GLN A 88 -22.73 6.58 28.65
C GLN A 88 -23.71 6.77 27.48
N PRO A 89 -24.34 7.96 27.35
CA PRO A 89 -25.04 8.31 26.12
C PRO A 89 -24.09 8.38 24.92
N ASN A 90 -24.58 8.02 23.73
CA ASN A 90 -23.79 8.02 22.50
C ASN A 90 -23.09 9.36 22.26
N SER A 91 -21.76 9.31 22.22
CA SER A 91 -20.87 10.45 22.03
C SER A 91 -20.53 10.75 20.57
N GLY A 92 -20.83 9.81 19.66
CA GLY A 92 -20.58 9.96 18.22
C GLY A 92 -19.20 9.50 17.74
N GLY A 93 -18.37 8.93 18.61
CA GLY A 93 -17.06 8.38 18.24
C GLY A 93 -16.35 7.67 19.40
N PRO A 94 -15.22 6.99 19.14
CA PRO A 94 -14.54 6.17 20.16
C PRO A 94 -13.74 6.98 21.20
N GLY A 95 -13.64 8.30 21.06
CA GLY A 95 -12.79 9.14 21.90
C GLY A 95 -13.26 9.24 23.35
N ALA A 96 -14.51 9.65 23.57
CA ALA A 96 -15.10 9.77 24.90
C ALA A 96 -15.14 8.44 25.67
N PRO A 97 -15.64 7.32 25.10
CA PRO A 97 -15.60 6.03 25.80
C PRO A 97 -14.16 5.58 26.13
N SER A 98 -13.18 5.85 25.25
CA SER A 98 -11.77 5.55 25.53
C SER A 98 -11.22 6.37 26.69
N ASN A 99 -11.52 7.67 26.76
CA ASN A 99 -11.11 8.54 27.87
C ASN A 99 -11.73 8.08 29.20
N ARG A 100 -13.01 7.72 29.19
CA ARG A 100 -13.71 7.22 30.38
C ARG A 100 -13.10 5.92 30.91
N ALA A 101 -12.67 5.03 30.02
CA ALA A 101 -11.95 3.83 30.40
C ALA A 101 -10.54 4.15 30.95
N LEU A 102 -9.83 5.12 30.36
CA LEU A 102 -8.53 5.57 30.85
C LEU A 102 -8.57 6.12 32.28
N ASP A 103 -9.67 6.77 32.68
CA ASP A 103 -9.81 7.35 34.03
C ASP A 103 -9.88 6.30 35.15
N VAL A 104 -10.23 5.05 34.81
CA VAL A 104 -10.35 3.95 35.78
C VAL A 104 -9.35 2.81 35.54
N ALA A 105 -8.46 2.96 34.56
CA ALA A 105 -7.45 1.96 34.20
C ALA A 105 -6.39 1.77 35.31
N LYS A 106 -6.07 0.52 35.65
CA LYS A 106 -5.12 0.17 36.73
C LYS A 106 -3.85 -0.49 36.20
N GLY A 107 -3.90 -1.10 35.02
CA GLY A 107 -2.81 -1.85 34.41
C GLY A 107 -1.52 -1.05 34.25
N ARG A 108 -0.35 -1.70 34.37
CA ARG A 108 0.95 -1.05 34.06
C ARG A 108 0.99 -0.54 32.61
N TYR A 109 0.27 -1.22 31.73
CA TYR A 109 0.04 -0.86 30.34
C TYR A 109 -1.46 -0.69 30.05
N VAL A 110 -1.77 0.05 29.00
CA VAL A 110 -3.12 0.16 28.40
C VAL A 110 -3.04 -0.31 26.95
N TYR A 111 -4.04 -1.09 26.51
CA TYR A 111 -4.18 -1.55 25.13
C TYR A 111 -5.60 -1.24 24.64
N PHE A 112 -5.76 -0.77 23.40
CA PHE A 112 -7.07 -0.48 22.82
C PHE A 112 -7.46 -1.51 21.75
N VAL A 113 -8.69 -2.01 21.80
CA VAL A 113 -9.25 -2.95 20.82
C VAL A 113 -10.56 -2.38 20.27
N GLY A 114 -10.74 -2.44 18.95
CA GLY A 114 -12.04 -2.16 18.32
C GLY A 114 -13.05 -3.25 18.68
N ALA A 115 -14.28 -2.88 19.01
CA ALA A 115 -15.31 -3.85 19.41
C ALA A 115 -15.69 -4.87 18.32
N ASP A 116 -15.32 -4.60 17.07
CA ASP A 116 -15.48 -5.47 15.90
C ASP A 116 -14.24 -6.31 15.59
N ASP A 117 -13.12 -6.09 16.28
CA ASP A 117 -11.84 -6.74 16.06
C ASP A 117 -11.57 -7.83 17.12
N HIS A 118 -10.50 -8.60 16.96
CA HIS A 118 -10.11 -9.59 17.97
C HIS A 118 -8.59 -9.74 18.08
N LEU A 119 -8.15 -10.27 19.23
CA LEU A 119 -6.73 -10.52 19.50
C LEU A 119 -6.35 -11.98 19.24
N GLY A 120 -5.09 -12.17 18.87
CA GLY A 120 -4.46 -13.50 18.92
C GLY A 120 -4.39 -14.00 20.37
N ARG A 121 -4.51 -15.31 20.58
CA ARG A 121 -4.58 -15.92 21.93
C ARG A 121 -3.44 -15.52 22.87
N GLU A 122 -2.25 -15.34 22.33
CA GLU A 122 -1.03 -15.02 23.10
C GLU A 122 -0.61 -13.55 22.95
N ALA A 123 -1.49 -12.70 22.40
CA ALA A 123 -1.14 -11.35 22.02
C ALA A 123 -0.71 -10.51 23.23
N LEU A 124 -1.52 -10.46 24.28
CA LEU A 124 -1.23 -9.62 25.45
C LEU A 124 0.01 -10.13 26.21
N GLU A 125 0.12 -11.44 26.41
CA GLU A 125 1.29 -12.06 27.06
C GLU A 125 2.59 -11.69 26.34
N ARG A 126 2.65 -11.94 25.02
CA ARG A 126 3.85 -11.63 24.23
C ARG A 126 4.16 -10.14 24.17
N MET A 127 3.14 -9.28 24.04
CA MET A 127 3.35 -7.84 23.99
C MET A 127 3.84 -7.29 25.33
N VAL A 128 3.31 -7.76 26.46
CA VAL A 128 3.78 -7.36 27.80
C VAL A 128 5.20 -7.86 28.03
N ASP A 129 5.49 -9.12 27.75
CA ASP A 129 6.83 -9.70 27.92
C ASP A 129 7.87 -8.98 27.06
N ALA A 130 7.54 -8.67 25.80
CA ALA A 130 8.42 -7.92 24.91
C ALA A 130 8.59 -6.46 25.37
N ALA A 131 7.52 -5.82 25.85
CA ALA A 131 7.60 -4.45 26.36
C ALA A 131 8.50 -4.35 27.58
N ASP A 132 8.36 -5.27 28.54
CA ASP A 132 9.20 -5.36 29.74
C ASP A 132 10.66 -5.70 29.37
N ALA A 133 10.89 -6.65 28.46
CA ALA A 133 12.23 -7.04 28.02
C ALA A 133 12.98 -5.93 27.27
N TRP A 134 12.28 -5.12 26.49
CA TRP A 134 12.88 -4.06 25.68
C TRP A 134 12.81 -2.68 26.34
N GLY A 135 12.06 -2.52 27.43
CA GLY A 135 11.81 -1.23 28.07
C GLY A 135 10.97 -0.30 27.20
N SER A 136 9.91 -0.83 26.58
CA SER A 136 9.07 -0.11 25.61
C SER A 136 8.06 0.78 26.31
N ASP A 137 7.94 2.05 25.89
CA ASP A 137 6.81 2.89 26.30
C ASP A 137 5.63 2.72 25.35
N VAL A 138 5.91 2.43 24.08
CA VAL A 138 4.91 2.06 23.06
C VAL A 138 5.38 0.79 22.37
N LEU A 139 4.52 -0.23 22.29
CA LEU A 139 4.79 -1.45 21.54
C LEU A 139 3.70 -1.71 20.50
N VAL A 140 4.14 -1.89 19.25
CA VAL A 140 3.27 -2.21 18.12
C VAL A 140 3.32 -3.71 17.86
N GLY A 141 2.25 -4.42 18.21
CA GLY A 141 2.06 -5.81 17.82
C GLY A 141 1.63 -5.93 16.36
N LYS A 142 2.01 -7.02 15.69
CA LYS A 142 1.64 -7.26 14.31
C LYS A 142 0.13 -7.33 14.13
N MET A 143 -0.32 -6.61 13.11
CA MET A 143 -1.73 -6.53 12.74
C MET A 143 -1.95 -7.24 11.40
N MET A 144 -3.06 -7.96 11.31
CA MET A 144 -3.54 -8.58 10.07
C MET A 144 -4.97 -8.13 9.80
N GLY A 145 -5.27 -7.88 8.53
CA GLY A 145 -6.64 -7.61 8.11
C GLY A 145 -7.38 -8.91 7.80
N VAL A 146 -8.66 -8.95 8.14
CA VAL A 146 -9.59 -10.06 7.92
C VAL A 146 -10.77 -9.58 7.08
N ASN A 147 -11.39 -10.48 6.31
CA ASN A 147 -12.52 -10.18 5.41
C ASN A 147 -12.24 -9.05 4.41
N GLY A 148 -11.00 -8.94 3.94
CA GLY A 148 -10.60 -7.91 2.97
C GLY A 148 -10.22 -6.56 3.60
N ARG A 149 -10.20 -6.43 4.93
CA ARG A 149 -9.60 -5.28 5.59
C ARG A 149 -8.14 -5.14 5.17
N GLU A 150 -7.74 -3.97 4.69
CA GLU A 150 -6.33 -3.71 4.38
C GLU A 150 -5.57 -3.22 5.62
N VAL A 151 -4.43 -3.85 5.89
CA VAL A 151 -3.50 -3.44 6.95
C VAL A 151 -2.10 -3.40 6.37
N ARG A 152 -1.39 -2.29 6.57
CA ARG A 152 0.00 -2.15 6.10
C ARG A 152 0.92 -3.13 6.82
N GLN A 153 1.77 -3.81 6.05
CA GLN A 153 2.65 -4.88 6.53
C GLN A 153 4.13 -4.49 6.59
N ASP A 154 4.49 -3.31 6.08
CA ASP A 154 5.89 -2.87 5.94
C ASP A 154 6.60 -2.67 7.29
N LEU A 155 5.86 -2.30 8.35
CA LEU A 155 6.41 -2.24 9.70
C LEU A 155 6.70 -3.64 10.29
N PHE A 156 5.97 -4.68 9.86
CA PHE A 156 5.96 -6.01 10.47
C PHE A 156 6.86 -7.01 9.76
N ALA A 157 7.97 -6.54 9.18
CA ALA A 157 8.95 -7.40 8.52
C ALA A 157 9.75 -8.24 9.52
N GLU A 158 10.07 -7.68 10.69
CA GLU A 158 10.87 -8.31 11.75
C GLU A 158 10.60 -7.62 13.11
N ASN A 159 10.96 -8.30 14.20
CA ASN A 159 10.93 -7.69 15.53
C ASN A 159 11.99 -6.60 15.64
N ARG A 160 11.65 -5.47 16.27
CA ARG A 160 12.57 -4.38 16.53
C ARG A 160 12.33 -3.83 17.93
N ALA A 161 13.36 -3.88 18.78
CA ALA A 161 13.31 -3.36 20.14
C ALA A 161 13.36 -1.83 20.21
N ASP A 162 13.67 -1.17 19.09
CA ASP A 162 13.72 0.29 18.98
C ASP A 162 13.47 0.69 17.53
N VAL A 163 12.51 1.57 17.30
CA VAL A 163 12.20 2.16 15.99
C VAL A 163 11.98 3.65 16.12
N ASP A 164 12.54 4.41 15.17
CA ASP A 164 12.29 5.84 15.09
C ASP A 164 10.87 6.10 14.55
N LEU A 165 10.16 7.07 15.12
CA LEU A 165 8.82 7.44 14.66
C LEU A 165 8.84 8.01 13.23
N PHE A 166 9.84 8.80 12.88
CA PHE A 166 9.88 9.58 11.64
C PHE A 166 10.62 8.85 10.51
N ASP A 167 11.65 8.08 10.84
CA ASP A 167 12.44 7.26 9.91
C ASP A 167 12.03 5.78 9.95
N SER A 168 10.72 5.53 9.93
CA SER A 168 10.16 4.19 9.80
C SER A 168 8.78 4.21 9.12
N PRO A 169 8.18 3.05 8.83
CA PRO A 169 6.80 2.99 8.36
C PRO A 169 5.75 3.43 9.41
N LEU A 170 6.12 3.66 10.67
CA LEU A 170 5.19 3.92 11.78
C LEU A 170 4.22 5.10 11.57
N PRO A 171 4.58 6.22 10.91
CA PRO A 171 3.63 7.28 10.56
C PRO A 171 2.45 6.79 9.74
N TRP A 172 2.54 5.62 9.11
CA TRP A 172 1.47 5.01 8.35
C TRP A 172 0.55 4.10 9.17
N LEU A 173 0.88 3.83 10.45
CA LEU A 173 0.11 3.00 11.38
C LEU A 173 -0.21 3.75 12.69
N LEU A 174 -0.93 4.88 12.60
CA LEU A 174 -1.26 5.73 13.77
C LEU A 174 -2.55 5.34 14.51
N SER A 175 -3.05 4.10 14.37
CA SER A 175 -4.17 3.63 15.20
C SER A 175 -3.75 3.46 16.66
N ASN A 176 -4.69 3.51 17.59
CA ASN A 176 -4.46 3.23 19.01
C ASN A 176 -4.34 1.73 19.36
N CYS A 177 -4.40 0.81 18.39
CA CYS A 177 -4.28 -0.64 18.61
C CYS A 177 -2.82 -1.06 18.94
N LYS A 178 -2.29 -0.57 20.06
CA LYS A 178 -0.91 -0.72 20.54
C LYS A 178 -0.92 -0.85 22.05
N LEU A 179 0.17 -1.39 22.59
CA LEU A 179 0.41 -1.38 24.02
C LEU A 179 1.10 -0.07 24.39
N PHE A 180 0.51 0.71 25.29
CA PHE A 180 1.05 1.96 25.81
C PHE A 180 1.35 1.80 27.28
N ARG A 181 2.52 2.23 27.74
CA ARG A 181 2.83 2.30 29.17
C ARG A 181 1.93 3.33 29.84
N ARG A 182 1.18 2.93 30.89
CA ARG A 182 0.22 3.83 31.55
C ARG A 182 0.89 5.06 32.15
N ASP A 183 2.09 4.91 32.69
CA ASP A 183 2.88 6.04 33.22
C ASP A 183 3.17 7.11 32.16
N LEU A 184 3.43 6.73 30.90
CA LEU A 184 3.56 7.69 29.79
C LEU A 184 2.25 8.45 29.57
N VAL A 185 1.13 7.72 29.53
CA VAL A 185 -0.23 8.28 29.35
C VAL A 185 -0.58 9.27 30.46
N GLU A 186 -0.30 8.93 31.71
CA GLU A 186 -0.60 9.77 32.88
C GLU A 186 0.32 10.99 32.97
N ARG A 187 1.64 10.77 32.83
CA ARG A 187 2.65 11.82 32.92
C ARG A 187 2.43 12.93 31.90
N HIS A 188 2.04 12.57 30.68
CA HIS A 188 1.77 13.51 29.60
C HIS A 188 0.28 13.85 29.43
N LYS A 189 -0.60 13.33 30.29
CA LYS A 189 -2.06 13.56 30.26
C LYS A 189 -2.67 13.27 28.89
N LEU A 190 -2.22 12.20 28.25
CA LEU A 190 -2.68 11.83 26.91
C LEU A 190 -4.17 11.49 26.97
N ARG A 191 -4.95 12.12 26.09
CA ARG A 191 -6.41 11.94 25.96
C ARG A 191 -6.81 12.02 24.50
N PHE A 192 -7.91 11.36 24.16
CA PHE A 192 -8.52 11.43 22.84
C PHE A 192 -9.33 12.73 22.74
N PRO A 193 -9.24 13.48 21.63
CA PRO A 193 -10.22 14.54 21.34
C PRO A 193 -11.61 13.93 21.14
N GLU A 194 -12.58 14.42 21.89
CA GLU A 194 -13.96 13.93 21.88
C GLU A 194 -14.82 14.60 20.80
N ASP A 195 -14.35 15.72 20.23
CA ASP A 195 -14.98 16.46 19.14
C ASP A 195 -14.66 15.87 17.74
N MET A 196 -13.92 14.77 17.69
CA MET A 196 -13.51 14.10 16.45
C MET A 196 -14.21 12.75 16.30
N PRO A 197 -15.27 12.65 15.47
CA PRO A 197 -15.96 11.37 15.24
C PRO A 197 -15.09 10.37 14.47
N ILE A 198 -14.10 10.84 13.71
CA ILE A 198 -13.12 9.99 13.00
C ILE A 198 -11.70 10.46 13.28
N GLY A 199 -10.79 9.49 13.44
CA GLY A 199 -9.36 9.76 13.59
C GLY A 199 -8.96 10.38 14.94
N SER A 200 -9.83 10.33 15.95
CA SER A 200 -9.53 10.79 17.32
C SER A 200 -8.40 10.00 17.99
N ASP A 201 -8.11 8.80 17.50
CA ASP A 201 -6.97 7.98 17.90
C ASP A 201 -5.62 8.54 17.46
N GLN A 202 -5.58 9.31 16.37
CA GLN A 202 -4.33 9.80 15.80
C GLN A 202 -3.64 10.82 16.73
N PRO A 203 -4.30 11.85 17.28
CA PRO A 203 -3.65 12.76 18.23
C PRO A 203 -3.06 12.05 19.45
N PHE A 204 -3.82 11.15 20.07
CA PHE A 204 -3.34 10.34 21.19
C PHE A 204 -2.09 9.53 20.82
N THR A 205 -2.15 8.80 19.69
CA THR A 205 -1.07 7.91 19.26
C THR A 205 0.18 8.69 18.83
N ILE A 206 0.02 9.81 18.12
CA ILE A 206 1.14 10.64 17.69
C ILE A 206 1.87 11.20 18.91
N GLU A 207 1.15 11.79 19.87
CA GLU A 207 1.81 12.34 21.06
C GLU A 207 2.45 11.26 21.93
N ALA A 208 1.80 10.11 22.09
CA ALA A 208 2.40 8.96 22.76
C ALA A 208 3.74 8.57 22.11
N CYS A 209 3.78 8.41 20.78
CA CYS A 209 5.00 8.07 20.07
C CYS A 209 6.07 9.18 20.11
N VAL A 210 5.68 10.45 20.03
CA VAL A 210 6.63 11.59 20.11
C VAL A 210 7.26 11.70 21.49
N ARG A 211 6.51 11.36 22.55
CA ARG A 211 6.96 11.45 23.95
C ARG A 211 7.59 10.16 24.48
N ALA A 212 7.47 9.05 23.76
CA ALA A 212 8.07 7.79 24.12
C ALA A 212 9.59 7.88 24.10
N GLU A 213 10.25 7.32 25.11
CA GLU A 213 11.70 7.11 25.07
C GLU A 213 12.04 5.92 24.16
N ARG A 214 11.12 4.96 24.04
CA ARG A 214 11.28 3.78 23.18
C ARG A 214 9.97 3.31 22.57
N ILE A 215 10.01 3.12 21.26
CA ILE A 215 8.94 2.48 20.48
C ILE A 215 9.47 1.15 19.95
N SER A 216 8.72 0.07 20.16
CA SER A 216 9.10 -1.27 19.71
C SER A 216 8.08 -1.88 18.76
N VAL A 217 8.51 -2.87 17.99
CA VAL A 217 7.68 -3.65 17.06
C VAL A 217 7.84 -5.14 17.35
N LEU A 218 6.72 -5.82 17.59
CA LEU A 218 6.63 -7.28 17.70
C LEU A 218 5.95 -7.82 16.43
N ALA A 219 6.71 -8.48 15.57
CA ALA A 219 6.33 -8.88 14.22
C ALA A 219 6.25 -10.40 13.98
N ASP A 220 6.80 -11.21 14.89
CA ASP A 220 6.87 -12.67 14.76
C ASP A 220 5.57 -13.41 15.14
N TYR A 221 4.61 -12.71 15.75
CA TYR A 221 3.27 -13.22 16.07
C TYR A 221 2.20 -12.20 15.71
N THR A 222 1.11 -12.65 15.08
CA THR A 222 -0.05 -11.78 14.80
C THR A 222 -0.82 -11.52 16.08
N CYS A 223 -0.69 -10.30 16.61
CA CYS A 223 -1.34 -9.87 17.84
C CYS A 223 -2.80 -9.42 17.62
N TYR A 224 -3.07 -8.75 16.50
CA TYR A 224 -4.34 -8.06 16.24
C TYR A 224 -4.93 -8.44 14.90
N TYR A 225 -6.23 -8.71 14.88
CA TYR A 225 -7.00 -9.03 13.68
C TYR A 225 -8.04 -7.94 13.44
N ALA A 226 -7.78 -7.07 12.47
CA ALA A 226 -8.66 -5.98 12.09
C ALA A 226 -9.73 -6.50 11.10
N MET A 227 -10.99 -6.40 11.48
CA MET A 227 -12.14 -6.92 10.76
C MET A 227 -12.74 -5.85 9.83
N LEU A 228 -13.08 -6.28 8.62
CA LEU A 228 -14.03 -5.54 7.78
C LEU A 228 -15.42 -6.13 8.04
N ARG A 229 -16.34 -5.32 8.53
CA ARG A 229 -17.72 -5.74 8.81
C ARG A 229 -18.48 -5.90 7.50
N ASP A 230 -19.30 -6.94 7.42
CA ASP A 230 -20.12 -7.25 6.24
C ASP A 230 -21.25 -6.22 6.04
N ASP A 231 -21.68 -5.57 7.13
CA ASP A 231 -22.70 -4.52 7.14
C ASP A 231 -22.17 -3.13 6.75
N GLY A 232 -20.85 -2.98 6.54
CA GLY A 232 -20.21 -1.70 6.26
C GLY A 232 -20.19 -0.72 7.43
N GLY A 233 -20.53 -1.15 8.64
CA GLY A 233 -20.65 -0.33 9.85
C GLY A 233 -19.33 0.14 10.46
N ASN A 234 -18.18 -0.17 9.85
CA ASN A 234 -16.90 0.38 10.33
C ASN A 234 -16.90 1.91 10.14
N ILE A 235 -16.79 2.68 11.23
CA ILE A 235 -16.80 4.15 11.19
C ILE A 235 -15.74 4.75 10.24
N THR A 236 -14.62 4.05 10.06
CA THR A 236 -13.51 4.44 9.18
C THR A 236 -13.77 4.17 7.70
N GLN A 237 -14.74 3.31 7.36
CA GLN A 237 -15.12 2.94 5.99
C GLN A 237 -16.41 3.62 5.52
N GLY A 238 -17.23 4.12 6.45
CA GLY A 238 -18.50 4.76 6.15
C GLY A 238 -18.41 6.07 5.35
N SER A 239 -19.55 6.48 4.79
CA SER A 239 -19.74 7.77 4.12
C SER A 239 -19.79 8.91 5.14
N VAL A 240 -18.62 9.43 5.52
CA VAL A 240 -18.51 10.62 6.36
C VAL A 240 -18.73 11.88 5.53
N GLU A 241 -19.46 12.87 6.04
CA GLU A 241 -19.68 14.14 5.33
C GLU A 241 -18.38 14.91 5.07
N VAL A 242 -18.36 15.69 3.98
CA VAL A 242 -17.18 16.47 3.55
C VAL A 242 -16.72 17.42 4.65
N TYR A 243 -17.64 18.14 5.29
CA TYR A 243 -17.32 19.10 6.35
C TYR A 243 -16.77 18.44 7.61
N THR A 244 -17.30 17.28 8.00
CA THR A 244 -16.76 16.50 9.11
C THR A 244 -15.33 16.05 8.82
N ARG A 245 -15.05 15.57 7.61
CA ARG A 245 -13.68 15.20 7.21
C ARG A 245 -12.73 16.39 7.21
N LEU A 246 -13.19 17.55 6.72
CA LEU A 246 -12.40 18.77 6.70
C LEU A 246 -12.06 19.24 8.11
N ALA A 247 -13.04 19.30 9.01
CA ALA A 247 -12.82 19.68 10.41
C ALA A 247 -11.84 18.73 11.12
N CYS A 248 -11.97 17.42 10.90
CA CYS A 248 -11.03 16.44 11.45
C CYS A 248 -9.62 16.63 10.87
N ALA A 249 -9.49 16.93 9.58
CA ALA A 249 -8.19 17.22 8.97
C ALA A 249 -7.56 18.48 9.56
N GLU A 250 -8.32 19.59 9.69
CA GLU A 250 -7.84 20.82 10.32
C GLU A 250 -7.32 20.55 11.74
N ARG A 251 -8.10 19.82 12.54
CA ARG A 251 -7.73 19.44 13.91
C ARG A 251 -6.43 18.65 13.97
N LEU A 252 -6.24 17.68 13.06
CA LEU A 252 -5.02 16.88 12.97
C LEU A 252 -3.80 17.73 12.59
N PHE A 253 -3.94 18.61 11.61
CA PHE A 253 -2.85 19.48 11.17
C PHE A 253 -2.46 20.49 12.25
N GLU A 254 -3.43 21.10 12.92
CA GLU A 254 -3.19 21.99 14.06
C GLU A 254 -2.53 21.27 15.24
N PHE A 255 -2.99 20.06 15.54
CA PHE A 255 -2.41 19.24 16.61
C PHE A 255 -0.94 18.92 16.33
N VAL A 256 -0.63 18.40 15.13
CA VAL A 256 0.75 18.09 14.73
C VAL A 256 1.61 19.35 14.72
N ALA A 257 1.07 20.48 14.27
CA ALA A 257 1.78 21.77 14.28
C ALA A 257 2.11 22.28 15.68
N GLY A 258 1.23 22.04 16.66
CA GLY A 258 1.46 22.41 18.05
C GLY A 258 2.39 21.45 18.80
N LEU A 259 2.55 20.22 18.30
CA LEU A 259 3.40 19.20 18.92
C LEU A 259 4.82 19.18 18.34
N LEU A 260 4.99 19.47 17.04
CA LEU A 260 6.26 19.36 16.32
C LEU A 260 6.60 20.67 15.58
N GLU A 261 7.84 21.12 15.76
CA GLU A 261 8.40 22.22 14.97
C GLU A 261 8.54 21.84 13.49
N PRO A 262 8.52 22.83 12.57
CA PRO A 262 8.80 22.57 11.15
C PRO A 262 10.13 21.85 10.92
N GLY A 263 10.10 20.78 10.13
CA GLY A 263 11.27 19.97 9.82
C GLY A 263 10.92 18.52 9.46
N PRO A 264 11.93 17.66 9.21
CA PRO A 264 11.72 16.31 8.68
C PRO A 264 10.76 15.44 9.52
N GLY A 265 10.80 15.56 10.85
CA GLY A 265 9.92 14.79 11.73
C GLY A 265 8.44 15.16 11.56
N ARG A 266 8.15 16.45 11.50
CA ARG A 266 6.80 16.95 11.21
C ARG A 266 6.36 16.56 9.80
N ASP A 267 7.26 16.70 8.82
CA ASP A 267 6.99 16.38 7.41
C ASP A 267 6.64 14.90 7.20
N ALA A 268 7.22 13.99 8.00
CA ALA A 268 6.85 12.57 7.97
C ALA A 268 5.37 12.33 8.33
N ILE A 269 4.85 13.02 9.34
CA ILE A 269 3.44 12.93 9.76
C ILE A 269 2.54 13.69 8.78
N VAL A 270 2.94 14.91 8.39
CA VAL A 270 2.19 15.74 7.44
C VAL A 270 2.07 15.05 6.09
N HIS A 271 3.08 14.35 5.60
CA HIS A 271 2.98 13.56 4.37
C HIS A 271 1.84 12.52 4.45
N ARG A 272 1.73 11.79 5.57
CA ARG A 272 0.61 10.87 5.78
C ARG A 272 -0.72 11.62 5.80
N HIS A 273 -0.86 12.70 6.56
CA HIS A 273 -2.11 13.46 6.65
C HIS A 273 -2.50 14.15 5.35
N ALA A 274 -1.56 14.79 4.64
CA ALA A 274 -1.77 15.38 3.33
C ALA A 274 -2.24 14.33 2.34
N LYS A 275 -1.58 13.16 2.33
CA LYS A 275 -1.98 12.06 1.45
C LYS A 275 -3.35 11.55 1.83
N TRP A 276 -3.62 11.17 3.09
CA TRP A 276 -4.82 10.41 3.45
C TRP A 276 -5.99 11.24 3.91
N GLU A 277 -5.78 12.29 4.69
CA GLU A 277 -6.85 13.07 5.30
C GLU A 277 -7.20 14.30 4.47
N LEU A 278 -6.21 15.12 4.11
CA LEU A 278 -6.44 16.38 3.40
C LEU A 278 -7.01 16.19 1.99
N THR A 279 -6.75 15.05 1.36
CA THR A 279 -7.29 14.76 0.02
C THR A 279 -8.71 14.20 0.04
N LYS A 280 -9.26 13.81 1.21
CA LYS A 280 -10.63 13.24 1.29
C LYS A 280 -11.73 14.28 1.10
N PRO A 281 -11.67 15.51 1.69
CA PRO A 281 -12.69 16.53 1.49
C PRO A 281 -12.85 16.95 0.02
N ILE A 282 -11.78 16.91 -0.76
CA ILE A 282 -11.77 17.30 -2.17
C ILE A 282 -12.05 16.14 -3.12
N ARG A 283 -12.78 15.09 -2.69
CA ARG A 283 -13.20 13.92 -3.50
C ARG A 283 -14.58 14.08 -4.13
N GLU A 284 -15.17 12.99 -4.62
CA GLU A 284 -16.46 12.96 -5.31
C GLU A 284 -17.56 13.67 -4.51
N GLY A 285 -17.56 13.55 -3.17
CA GLY A 285 -18.49 14.27 -2.29
C GLY A 285 -18.43 15.81 -2.39
N LEU A 286 -17.32 16.39 -2.84
CA LEU A 286 -17.24 17.83 -3.13
C LEU A 286 -18.21 18.21 -4.27
N LEU A 287 -18.40 17.34 -5.25
CA LEU A 287 -19.28 17.57 -6.40
C LEU A 287 -20.75 17.62 -6.01
N GLU A 288 -21.12 17.09 -4.84
CA GLU A 288 -22.49 17.08 -4.32
C GLU A 288 -22.86 18.39 -3.60
N LEU A 289 -21.85 19.16 -3.19
CA LEU A 289 -22.06 20.46 -2.53
C LEU A 289 -22.50 21.55 -3.52
N ASP A 290 -23.17 22.59 -3.03
CA ASP A 290 -23.44 23.80 -3.81
C ASP A 290 -22.16 24.62 -4.07
N GLY A 291 -22.25 25.63 -4.95
CA GLY A 291 -21.08 26.39 -5.39
C GLY A 291 -20.37 27.17 -4.27
N ASP A 292 -21.11 27.68 -3.29
CA ASP A 292 -20.54 28.42 -2.16
C ASP A 292 -19.79 27.47 -1.23
N LYS A 293 -20.39 26.33 -0.89
CA LYS A 293 -19.74 25.31 -0.05
C LYS A 293 -18.52 24.70 -0.73
N ARG A 294 -18.54 24.48 -2.04
CA ARG A 294 -17.34 24.02 -2.78
C ARG A 294 -16.19 25.02 -2.63
N ARG A 295 -16.46 26.32 -2.80
CA ARG A 295 -15.45 27.38 -2.61
C ARG A 295 -14.91 27.44 -1.19
N ASP A 296 -15.78 27.31 -0.19
CA ASP A 296 -15.38 27.29 1.21
C ASP A 296 -14.45 26.11 1.52
N VAL A 297 -14.83 24.89 1.10
CA VAL A 297 -13.98 23.70 1.27
C VAL A 297 -12.62 23.87 0.58
N CYS A 298 -12.60 24.38 -0.65
CA CYS A 298 -11.34 24.63 -1.38
C CYS A 298 -10.46 25.66 -0.65
N THR A 299 -11.06 26.75 -0.17
CA THR A 299 -10.35 27.81 0.56
C THR A 299 -9.68 27.27 1.81
N ARG A 300 -10.42 26.48 2.60
CA ARG A 300 -9.91 25.89 3.86
C ARG A 300 -8.84 24.83 3.62
N VAL A 301 -9.02 23.96 2.62
CA VAL A 301 -8.00 23.00 2.20
C VAL A 301 -6.75 23.73 1.69
N GLY A 302 -6.92 24.77 0.89
CA GLY A 302 -5.83 25.60 0.39
C GLY A 302 -5.03 26.27 1.51
N ALA A 303 -5.72 26.78 2.54
CA ALA A 303 -5.08 27.35 3.73
C ALA A 303 -4.24 26.32 4.50
N LEU A 304 -4.71 25.07 4.62
CA LEU A 304 -3.92 23.99 5.23
C LEU A 304 -2.68 23.62 4.40
N VAL A 305 -2.81 23.59 3.07
CA VAL A 305 -1.67 23.37 2.17
C VAL A 305 -0.63 24.46 2.36
N GLU A 306 -1.04 25.72 2.24
CA GLU A 306 -0.16 26.89 2.37
C GLU A 306 0.56 26.92 3.72
N LYS A 307 -0.16 26.64 4.80
CA LYS A 307 0.37 26.77 6.15
C LYS A 307 1.26 25.61 6.58
N TYR A 308 1.00 24.40 6.09
CA TYR A 308 1.55 23.19 6.70
C TYR A 308 2.19 22.19 5.74
N VAL A 309 1.94 22.26 4.44
CA VAL A 309 2.46 21.27 3.48
C VAL A 309 3.64 21.89 2.73
N SER A 310 4.86 21.47 3.08
CA SER A 310 6.08 21.87 2.38
C SER A 310 6.10 21.38 0.93
N ASP A 311 6.89 22.04 0.07
CA ASP A 311 7.08 21.60 -1.31
C ASP A 311 7.68 20.19 -1.40
N ASP A 312 8.56 19.83 -0.46
CA ASP A 312 9.12 18.47 -0.34
C ASP A 312 8.02 17.44 -0.04
N VAL A 313 7.12 17.72 0.92
CA VAL A 313 5.98 16.85 1.19
C VAL A 313 5.04 16.78 -0.02
N MET A 314 4.78 17.90 -0.67
CA MET A 314 3.96 17.98 -1.88
C MET A 314 4.54 17.10 -3.01
N ALA A 315 5.87 17.11 -3.19
CA ALA A 315 6.57 16.29 -4.17
C ALA A 315 6.49 14.77 -3.89
N LEU A 316 6.27 14.36 -2.64
CA LEU A 316 6.06 12.95 -2.27
C LEU A 316 4.66 12.43 -2.62
N LEU A 317 3.69 13.32 -2.86
CA LEU A 317 2.32 12.94 -3.17
C LEU A 317 2.18 12.42 -4.62
N PRO A 318 1.29 11.44 -4.87
CA PRO A 318 0.94 11.08 -6.24
C PRO A 318 0.38 12.27 -7.02
N VAL A 319 0.76 12.41 -8.30
CA VAL A 319 0.39 13.55 -9.18
C VAL A 319 -1.07 13.98 -9.04
N LYS A 320 -2.02 13.05 -9.15
CA LYS A 320 -3.46 13.37 -9.04
C LYS A 320 -3.82 14.09 -7.75
N ARG A 321 -3.24 13.67 -6.62
CA ARG A 321 -3.47 14.29 -5.30
C ARG A 321 -2.78 15.65 -5.21
N ARG A 322 -1.54 15.72 -5.71
CA ARG A 322 -0.75 16.96 -5.75
C ARG A 322 -1.48 18.06 -6.51
N VAL A 323 -1.86 17.78 -7.75
CA VAL A 323 -2.58 18.74 -8.63
C VAL A 323 -3.89 19.19 -7.98
N ARG A 324 -4.69 18.27 -7.43
CA ARG A 324 -5.95 18.63 -6.76
C ARG A 324 -5.75 19.54 -5.53
N LEU A 325 -4.70 19.29 -4.74
CA LEU A 325 -4.35 20.18 -3.62
C LEU A 325 -3.88 21.56 -4.10
N ARG A 326 -3.09 21.62 -5.19
CA ARG A 326 -2.64 22.89 -5.79
C ARG A 326 -3.79 23.69 -6.40
N LEU A 327 -4.74 23.04 -7.06
CA LEU A 327 -5.96 23.69 -7.56
C LEU A 327 -6.79 24.26 -6.40
N ALA A 328 -6.96 23.50 -5.30
CA ALA A 328 -7.60 24.01 -4.09
C ALA A 328 -6.85 25.20 -3.47
N GLN A 329 -5.52 25.13 -3.37
CA GLN A 329 -4.65 26.20 -2.87
C GLN A 329 -4.80 27.50 -3.66
N ARG A 330 -5.02 27.40 -4.97
CA ARG A 330 -5.24 28.56 -5.86
C ARG A 330 -6.70 29.03 -5.90
N GLY A 331 -7.63 28.30 -5.29
CA GLY A 331 -9.05 28.57 -5.37
C GLY A 331 -9.68 28.24 -6.73
N ASP A 332 -9.04 27.43 -7.56
CA ASP A 332 -9.55 27.03 -8.88
C ASP A 332 -10.53 25.84 -8.74
N VAL A 333 -11.74 26.17 -8.30
CA VAL A 333 -12.77 25.18 -7.97
C VAL A 333 -13.28 24.45 -9.20
N ASP A 334 -13.36 25.12 -10.35
CA ASP A 334 -13.93 24.53 -11.56
C ASP A 334 -13.00 23.44 -12.11
N ARG A 335 -11.70 23.74 -12.25
CA ARG A 335 -10.70 22.74 -12.66
C ARG A 335 -10.54 21.63 -11.64
N LEU A 336 -10.64 21.94 -10.35
CA LEU A 336 -10.64 20.90 -9.31
C LEU A 336 -11.83 19.95 -9.51
N CYS A 337 -13.03 20.48 -9.77
CA CYS A 337 -14.21 19.66 -10.04
C CYS A 337 -14.05 18.82 -11.32
N GLU A 338 -13.46 19.36 -12.38
CA GLU A 338 -13.12 18.61 -13.60
C GLU A 338 -12.15 17.48 -13.32
N ALA A 339 -11.08 17.74 -12.58
CA ALA A 339 -10.12 16.74 -12.14
C ALA A 339 -10.76 15.60 -11.32
N ILE A 340 -11.70 15.93 -10.42
CA ILE A 340 -12.46 14.94 -9.65
C ILE A 340 -13.37 14.11 -10.58
N ARG A 341 -14.10 14.74 -11.52
CA ARG A 341 -14.95 14.02 -12.47
C ARG A 341 -14.15 13.09 -13.37
N ALA A 342 -12.98 13.54 -13.84
CA ALA A 342 -12.10 12.74 -14.68
C ALA A 342 -11.50 11.55 -13.92
N ASP A 343 -11.21 11.72 -12.62
CA ASP A 343 -10.81 10.62 -11.75
C ASP A 343 -11.95 9.61 -11.52
N ALA A 344 -13.16 10.08 -11.25
CA ALA A 344 -14.35 9.23 -11.08
C ALA A 344 -14.72 8.46 -12.36
N ALA A 345 -14.46 9.05 -13.53
CA ALA A 345 -14.61 8.40 -14.84
C ALA A 345 -13.43 7.49 -15.22
N GLU A 346 -12.46 7.28 -14.32
CA GLU A 346 -11.24 6.49 -14.53
C GLU A 346 -10.48 6.89 -15.81
N LYS A 347 -10.46 8.19 -16.15
CA LYS A 347 -9.78 8.69 -17.35
C LYS A 347 -8.31 8.25 -17.34
N ALA A 348 -7.90 7.62 -18.45
CA ALA A 348 -6.52 7.23 -18.68
C ALA A 348 -5.71 8.45 -19.15
N TYR A 349 -4.47 8.54 -18.68
CA TYR A 349 -3.56 9.63 -19.01
C TYR A 349 -2.26 9.08 -19.54
N ALA A 350 -1.73 9.74 -20.57
CA ALA A 350 -0.44 9.48 -21.15
C ALA A 350 0.70 9.85 -20.18
N VAL A 351 1.87 9.27 -20.45
CA VAL A 351 3.13 9.63 -19.79
C VAL A 351 3.93 10.48 -20.77
N THR A 352 4.09 11.77 -20.49
CA THR A 352 4.85 12.68 -21.33
C THR A 352 6.32 12.68 -20.89
N MET A 353 7.24 12.39 -21.82
CA MET A 353 8.68 12.46 -21.60
C MET A 353 9.21 13.80 -22.11
N LYS A 354 9.85 14.58 -21.23
CA LYS A 354 10.35 15.92 -21.52
C LYS A 354 11.52 16.26 -20.60
N ASN A 355 12.59 16.83 -21.14
CA ASN A 355 13.81 17.21 -20.41
C ASN A 355 14.39 16.08 -19.53
N GLY A 356 14.34 14.83 -20.01
CA GLY A 356 14.83 13.66 -19.27
C GLY A 356 13.97 13.27 -18.06
N ARG A 357 12.76 13.80 -17.92
CA ARG A 357 11.78 13.51 -16.85
C ARG A 357 10.50 12.92 -17.42
N ALA A 358 9.72 12.28 -16.54
CA ALA A 358 8.42 11.70 -16.87
C ALA A 358 7.28 12.42 -16.15
N TYR A 359 6.33 12.93 -16.92
CA TYR A 359 5.17 13.66 -16.43
C TYR A 359 3.88 12.89 -16.72
N LEU A 360 2.89 13.03 -15.85
CA LEU A 360 1.54 12.56 -16.14
C LEU A 360 0.80 13.69 -16.85
N ALA A 361 0.30 13.45 -18.06
CA ALA A 361 -0.54 14.41 -18.79
C ALA A 361 -1.95 14.52 -18.17
N TYR A 362 -2.02 14.78 -16.86
CA TYR A 362 -3.22 14.92 -16.07
C TYR A 362 -3.91 16.26 -16.35
N GLU A 363 -5.13 16.46 -15.83
CA GLU A 363 -5.90 17.68 -16.05
C GLU A 363 -5.07 18.96 -15.76
N GLY A 364 -5.01 19.85 -16.76
CA GLY A 364 -4.24 21.10 -16.71
C GLY A 364 -2.75 21.00 -17.03
N PHE A 365 -2.21 19.82 -17.38
CA PHE A 365 -0.80 19.67 -17.76
C PHE A 365 -0.49 20.47 -19.05
N GLU A 366 0.57 21.29 -19.01
CA GLU A 366 0.96 22.22 -20.09
C GLU A 366 -0.14 23.21 -20.53
N ASP A 367 -1.19 23.37 -19.72
CA ASP A 367 -2.20 24.40 -19.93
C ASP A 367 -1.80 25.69 -19.20
N ALA A 368 -1.45 26.72 -19.99
CA ALA A 368 -1.06 28.02 -19.46
C ALA A 368 -2.16 28.66 -18.58
N GLU A 369 -3.43 28.36 -18.83
CA GLU A 369 -4.54 28.85 -18.02
C GLU A 369 -4.64 28.11 -16.68
N ALA A 370 -4.13 26.88 -16.55
CA ALA A 370 -4.02 26.18 -15.26
C ALA A 370 -3.05 26.91 -14.32
N GLY A 371 -1.99 27.45 -14.90
CA GLY A 371 -0.93 28.16 -14.20
C GLY A 371 -0.20 27.31 -13.15
N LEU A 372 -0.27 25.97 -13.26
CA LEU A 372 0.46 25.03 -12.42
C LEU A 372 1.81 24.69 -13.08
N PRO A 373 2.91 24.63 -12.31
CA PRO A 373 4.22 24.24 -12.82
C PRO A 373 4.25 22.76 -13.25
N ASP A 374 5.03 22.44 -14.28
CA ASP A 374 5.18 21.07 -14.80
C ASP A 374 5.64 20.09 -13.69
N GLU A 375 6.41 20.57 -12.71
CA GLU A 375 6.89 19.81 -11.55
C GLU A 375 5.73 19.22 -10.73
N ASP A 376 4.57 19.88 -10.68
CA ASP A 376 3.38 19.33 -10.01
C ASP A 376 2.83 18.08 -10.73
N TYR A 377 3.18 17.89 -12.00
CA TYR A 377 2.79 16.76 -12.83
C TYR A 377 3.88 15.68 -12.94
N GLU A 378 5.07 15.90 -12.36
CA GLU A 378 6.17 14.94 -12.42
C GLU A 378 5.83 13.64 -11.67
N ILE A 379 6.07 12.51 -12.34
CA ILE A 379 5.91 11.16 -11.80
C ILE A 379 7.16 10.79 -11.00
N THR A 380 7.22 11.25 -9.75
CA THR A 380 8.34 10.96 -8.83
C THR A 380 8.35 9.51 -8.32
N LYS A 381 7.19 8.85 -8.28
CA LYS A 381 7.06 7.45 -7.87
C LYS A 381 6.01 6.70 -8.71
N GLY A 382 6.27 5.42 -8.95
CA GLY A 382 5.29 4.51 -9.56
C GLY A 382 5.22 4.55 -11.09
N LEU A 383 6.20 5.16 -11.78
CA LEU A 383 6.28 5.20 -13.24
C LEU A 383 6.20 3.79 -13.85
N ARG A 384 7.00 2.86 -13.34
CA ARG A 384 7.00 1.44 -13.77
C ARG A 384 5.61 0.81 -13.73
N ARG A 385 4.86 1.01 -12.65
CA ARG A 385 3.52 0.43 -12.48
C ARG A 385 2.55 0.99 -13.52
N ARG A 386 2.53 2.33 -13.66
CA ARG A 386 1.68 3.04 -14.62
C ARG A 386 1.94 2.62 -16.06
N LEU A 387 3.22 2.53 -16.45
CA LEU A 387 3.61 2.04 -17.78
C LEU A 387 3.14 0.59 -17.99
N GLY A 388 3.30 -0.29 -16.99
CA GLY A 388 2.89 -1.69 -17.07
C GLY A 388 1.38 -1.88 -17.26
N GLU A 389 0.57 -0.99 -16.68
CA GLU A 389 -0.88 -1.01 -16.82
C GLU A 389 -1.34 -0.72 -18.27
N GLN A 390 -0.58 0.07 -19.04
CA GLN A 390 -1.01 0.56 -20.36
C GLN A 390 -0.18 0.02 -21.55
N VAL A 391 1.10 -0.31 -21.38
CA VAL A 391 1.96 -0.83 -22.47
C VAL A 391 1.47 -2.20 -22.93
N ARG A 392 1.41 -2.46 -24.24
CA ARG A 392 1.02 -3.78 -24.78
C ARG A 392 1.77 -4.10 -26.06
N ALA A 393 2.14 -5.37 -26.26
CA ALA A 393 2.51 -5.86 -27.58
C ALA A 393 1.23 -6.10 -28.39
N VAL A 394 1.02 -5.31 -29.45
CA VAL A 394 -0.23 -5.29 -30.24
C VAL A 394 -0.10 -6.05 -31.56
N GLY A 395 1.13 -6.33 -31.99
CA GLY A 395 1.39 -7.03 -33.24
C GLY A 395 2.62 -7.92 -33.16
N ALA A 396 2.58 -9.05 -33.86
CA ALA A 396 3.74 -9.89 -34.09
C ALA A 396 3.62 -10.57 -35.45
N ARG A 397 4.64 -10.44 -36.30
CA ARG A 397 4.70 -11.10 -37.61
C ARG A 397 6.09 -11.65 -37.87
N HIS A 398 6.16 -12.74 -38.62
CA HIS A 398 7.43 -13.28 -39.09
C HIS A 398 7.34 -13.56 -40.58
N ALA A 399 8.06 -12.76 -41.37
CA ALA A 399 8.13 -12.84 -42.82
C ALA A 399 9.59 -12.62 -43.26
N ASP A 400 10.00 -13.27 -44.35
CA ASP A 400 11.32 -13.08 -44.98
C ASP A 400 12.52 -13.21 -44.03
N GLY A 401 12.38 -14.08 -43.00
CA GLY A 401 13.44 -14.33 -42.02
C GLY A 401 13.62 -13.24 -40.95
N ILE A 402 12.70 -12.27 -40.91
CA ILE A 402 12.66 -11.19 -39.93
C ILE A 402 11.44 -11.40 -39.01
N LEU A 403 11.70 -11.41 -37.70
CA LEU A 403 10.66 -11.37 -36.69
C LEU A 403 10.39 -9.91 -36.31
N GLU A 404 9.17 -9.45 -36.51
CA GLU A 404 8.72 -8.13 -36.11
C GLU A 404 7.75 -8.22 -34.94
N ILE A 405 7.93 -7.37 -33.94
CA ILE A 405 7.00 -7.20 -32.81
C ILE A 405 6.71 -5.71 -32.64
N THR A 406 5.43 -5.36 -32.60
CA THR A 406 4.94 -3.99 -32.43
C THR A 406 4.42 -3.80 -31.01
N VAL A 407 4.92 -2.78 -30.32
CA VAL A 407 4.56 -2.42 -28.94
C VAL A 407 3.94 -1.03 -28.95
N ARG A 408 2.71 -0.92 -28.45
CA ARG A 408 2.07 0.37 -28.16
C ARG A 408 2.38 0.74 -26.72
N THR A 409 2.85 1.97 -26.52
CA THR A 409 3.17 2.53 -25.19
C THR A 409 2.22 3.68 -24.88
N PRO A 410 2.05 4.08 -23.60
CA PRO A 410 1.35 5.32 -23.25
C PRO A 410 2.25 6.56 -23.32
N ILE A 411 3.46 6.44 -23.89
CA ILE A 411 4.50 7.47 -23.80
C ILE A 411 4.32 8.49 -24.93
N THR A 412 4.33 9.76 -24.60
CA THR A 412 4.23 10.91 -25.50
C THR A 412 5.35 11.91 -25.21
N GLY A 413 5.39 13.04 -25.92
CA GLY A 413 6.31 14.14 -25.64
C GLY A 413 7.56 14.16 -26.52
N PRO A 414 8.36 15.25 -26.45
CA PRO A 414 9.52 15.45 -27.31
C PRO A 414 10.59 14.37 -27.15
N ASP A 415 10.79 13.87 -25.93
CA ASP A 415 11.85 12.89 -25.65
C ASP A 415 11.39 11.46 -25.91
N ALA A 416 10.12 11.22 -26.27
CA ALA A 416 9.59 9.87 -26.50
C ALA A 416 10.34 9.11 -27.59
N ARG A 417 10.91 9.81 -28.58
CA ARG A 417 11.67 9.21 -29.68
C ARG A 417 13.16 9.06 -29.39
N ASP A 418 13.65 9.64 -28.30
CA ASP A 418 15.06 9.54 -27.93
C ASP A 418 15.39 8.07 -27.61
N PRO A 419 16.32 7.43 -28.35
CA PRO A 419 16.74 6.06 -28.09
C PRO A 419 17.37 5.86 -26.71
N GLU A 420 17.94 6.90 -26.10
CA GLU A 420 18.52 6.83 -24.76
C GLU A 420 17.42 6.88 -23.68
N ALA A 421 16.32 7.60 -23.94
CA ALA A 421 15.19 7.72 -23.03
C ALA A 421 14.23 6.52 -23.11
N VAL A 422 13.88 6.05 -24.31
CA VAL A 422 12.89 4.97 -24.51
C VAL A 422 13.38 3.90 -25.48
N GLY A 423 13.38 2.65 -25.00
CA GLY A 423 13.89 1.51 -25.75
C GLY A 423 13.17 0.19 -25.43
N LEU A 424 13.56 -0.87 -26.13
CA LEU A 424 13.13 -2.23 -25.86
C LEU A 424 14.32 -3.10 -25.48
N ALA A 425 14.11 -4.02 -24.55
CA ALA A 425 15.08 -5.01 -24.16
C ALA A 425 14.42 -6.40 -24.05
N PHE A 426 15.25 -7.42 -24.00
CA PHE A 426 14.84 -8.81 -23.78
C PHE A 426 15.41 -9.30 -22.47
N ALA A 427 14.52 -9.69 -21.55
CA ALA A 427 14.91 -10.41 -20.35
C ALA A 427 15.16 -11.88 -20.68
N VAL A 428 16.38 -12.34 -20.39
CA VAL A 428 16.88 -13.69 -20.65
C VAL A 428 17.26 -14.36 -19.34
N ARG A 429 16.75 -15.57 -19.08
CA ARG A 429 17.15 -16.35 -17.91
C ARG A 429 18.39 -17.19 -18.23
N GLY A 430 19.48 -16.95 -17.50
CA GLY A 430 20.72 -17.72 -17.61
C GLY A 430 20.62 -19.10 -16.98
N ARG A 431 21.64 -19.93 -17.21
CA ARG A 431 21.74 -21.28 -16.61
C ARG A 431 21.92 -21.24 -15.08
N ASP A 432 22.41 -20.12 -14.57
CA ASP A 432 22.55 -19.77 -13.15
C ASP A 432 21.22 -19.31 -12.51
N GLY A 433 20.11 -19.33 -13.24
CA GLY A 433 18.80 -18.87 -12.79
C GLY A 433 18.62 -17.34 -12.80
N ARG A 434 19.71 -16.57 -12.99
CA ARG A 434 19.69 -15.10 -13.01
C ARG A 434 19.07 -14.56 -14.30
N VAL A 435 18.34 -13.46 -14.21
CA VAL A 435 17.79 -12.76 -15.38
C VAL A 435 18.76 -11.66 -15.81
N ARG A 436 19.11 -11.63 -17.09
CA ARG A 436 19.91 -10.57 -17.71
C ARG A 436 19.06 -9.82 -18.73
N LEU A 437 19.24 -8.50 -18.84
CA LEU A 437 18.65 -7.69 -19.89
C LEU A 437 19.64 -7.61 -21.05
N ASP A 438 19.16 -7.91 -22.25
CA ASP A 438 19.84 -7.74 -23.52
C ASP A 438 19.10 -6.63 -24.27
N GLU A 439 19.72 -5.46 -24.49
CA GLU A 439 19.11 -4.26 -25.12
C GLU A 439 18.85 -4.45 -26.63
N ALA A 440 18.31 -5.62 -27.01
CA ALA A 440 18.00 -5.99 -28.38
C ALA A 440 19.17 -5.75 -29.34
N SER A 441 20.42 -5.98 -28.91
CA SER A 441 21.60 -5.66 -29.71
C SER A 441 21.57 -6.38 -31.06
N GLY A 442 21.66 -5.62 -32.15
CA GLY A 442 21.55 -6.10 -33.53
C GLY A 442 20.13 -6.18 -34.09
N ALA A 443 19.09 -5.84 -33.32
CA ALA A 443 17.75 -5.60 -33.83
C ALA A 443 17.60 -4.14 -34.30
N GLU A 444 16.78 -3.92 -35.32
CA GLU A 444 16.37 -2.58 -35.73
C GLU A 444 15.12 -2.17 -34.92
N LEU A 445 15.14 -0.96 -34.37
CA LEU A 445 14.02 -0.42 -33.59
C LEU A 445 13.49 0.84 -34.25
N ASP A 446 12.28 0.73 -34.78
CA ASP A 446 11.54 1.82 -35.40
C ASP A 446 10.58 2.47 -34.41
N ARG A 447 10.40 3.78 -34.53
CA ARG A 447 9.70 4.64 -33.56
C ARG A 447 8.72 5.54 -34.29
N THR A 448 7.43 5.27 -34.14
CA THR A 448 6.36 6.05 -34.77
C THR A 448 5.40 6.59 -33.71
N HIS A 449 4.65 7.65 -34.04
CA HIS A 449 3.54 8.09 -33.20
C HIS A 449 2.23 7.57 -33.79
N GLY A 450 1.32 7.14 -32.93
CA GLY A 450 -0.08 6.99 -33.30
C GLY A 450 -0.75 8.36 -33.45
N ASP A 451 -1.98 8.34 -33.94
CA ASP A 451 -2.82 9.56 -34.07
C ASP A 451 -3.10 10.22 -32.71
N ASP A 452 -3.01 9.44 -31.63
CA ASP A 452 -3.11 9.88 -30.23
C ASP A 452 -1.80 10.45 -29.67
N GLY A 453 -0.77 10.59 -30.52
CA GLY A 453 0.57 11.03 -30.13
C GLY A 453 1.38 9.97 -29.39
N ALA A 454 0.82 8.79 -29.12
CA ALA A 454 1.47 7.75 -28.33
C ALA A 454 2.55 7.04 -29.14
N LEU A 455 3.69 6.78 -28.50
CA LEU A 455 4.82 6.11 -29.11
C LEU A 455 4.51 4.63 -29.36
N THR A 456 4.70 4.23 -30.61
CA THR A 456 4.72 2.84 -31.07
C THR A 456 6.15 2.43 -31.41
N LEU A 457 6.60 1.35 -30.80
CA LEU A 457 7.92 0.77 -30.99
C LEU A 457 7.79 -0.51 -31.80
N THR A 458 8.48 -0.59 -32.95
CA THR A 458 8.52 -1.80 -33.76
C THR A 458 9.94 -2.35 -33.80
N VAL A 459 10.14 -3.49 -33.13
CA VAL A 459 11.43 -4.19 -33.13
C VAL A 459 11.46 -5.24 -34.23
N ARG A 460 12.47 -5.15 -35.10
CA ARG A 460 12.74 -6.08 -36.20
C ARG A 460 14.01 -6.85 -35.89
N MET A 461 13.87 -8.15 -35.67
CA MET A 461 14.95 -9.05 -35.37
C MET A 461 15.21 -9.98 -36.55
N PRO A 462 16.35 -9.86 -37.24
CA PRO A 462 16.73 -10.88 -38.19
C PRO A 462 17.04 -12.17 -37.43
N LYS A 463 16.85 -13.30 -38.11
CA LYS A 463 17.05 -14.64 -37.55
C LYS A 463 18.34 -14.83 -36.74
N PRO A 464 19.54 -14.34 -37.11
CA PRO A 464 20.74 -14.47 -36.26
C PRO A 464 20.56 -13.87 -34.87
N VAL A 465 19.92 -12.71 -34.77
CA VAL A 465 19.60 -12.01 -33.51
C VAL A 465 18.54 -12.76 -32.72
N VAL A 466 17.58 -13.40 -33.40
CA VAL A 466 16.60 -14.25 -32.74
C VAL A 466 17.26 -15.43 -32.00
N PHE A 467 18.34 -15.98 -32.56
CA PHE A 467 19.06 -17.12 -32.00
C PHE A 467 20.35 -16.76 -31.23
N ALA A 468 20.72 -15.47 -31.13
CA ALA A 468 22.00 -15.03 -30.57
C ALA A 468 22.16 -15.30 -29.08
N SER A 469 21.10 -15.11 -28.28
CA SER A 469 21.15 -15.21 -26.81
C SER A 469 21.44 -16.63 -26.26
N GLY A 470 21.34 -17.66 -27.10
CA GLY A 470 21.44 -19.06 -26.66
C GLY A 470 20.28 -19.55 -25.76
N SER A 471 19.35 -18.67 -25.38
CA SER A 471 18.17 -19.02 -24.58
C SER A 471 16.99 -19.41 -25.46
N ALA A 472 16.28 -20.46 -25.04
CA ALA A 472 15.06 -20.92 -25.70
C ALA A 472 13.86 -19.98 -25.46
N LYS A 473 13.92 -19.09 -24.45
CA LYS A 473 12.84 -18.14 -24.11
C LYS A 473 13.40 -16.78 -23.73
N ARG A 474 12.80 -15.73 -24.27
CA ARG A 474 13.08 -14.32 -23.94
C ARG A 474 11.78 -13.57 -23.74
N THR A 475 11.69 -12.73 -22.72
CA THR A 475 10.50 -11.90 -22.46
C THR A 475 10.78 -10.44 -22.78
N LEU A 476 9.88 -9.81 -23.51
CA LEU A 476 10.01 -8.42 -23.95
C LEU A 476 9.83 -7.44 -22.78
N ARG A 477 10.71 -6.43 -22.76
CA ARG A 477 10.74 -5.35 -21.78
C ARG A 477 10.74 -4.00 -22.49
N LEU A 478 10.00 -3.04 -21.94
CA LEU A 478 10.12 -1.63 -22.26
C LEU A 478 11.11 -1.02 -21.27
N MET A 479 12.10 -0.31 -21.80
CA MET A 479 13.11 0.41 -21.03
C MET A 479 12.78 1.90 -21.09
N VAL A 480 12.68 2.54 -19.93
CA VAL A 480 12.44 3.99 -19.83
C VAL A 480 13.45 4.60 -18.87
N ARG A 481 14.23 5.59 -19.32
CA ARG A 481 15.11 6.38 -18.48
C ARG A 481 14.45 7.73 -18.18
N ALA A 482 14.20 8.01 -16.91
CA ALA A 482 13.54 9.24 -16.47
C ALA A 482 14.08 9.63 -15.09
N SER A 483 14.30 10.93 -14.88
CA SER A 483 14.72 11.51 -13.59
C SER A 483 15.97 10.81 -13.00
N GLY A 484 16.91 10.41 -13.86
CA GLY A 484 18.16 9.73 -13.47
C GLY A 484 18.03 8.23 -13.18
N GLU A 485 16.82 7.66 -13.24
CA GLU A 485 16.57 6.24 -13.01
C GLU A 485 16.27 5.49 -14.32
N THR A 486 16.53 4.18 -14.34
CA THR A 486 16.13 3.30 -15.45
C THR A 486 15.06 2.33 -14.97
N HIS A 487 13.92 2.33 -15.65
CA HIS A 487 12.79 1.46 -15.35
C HIS A 487 12.65 0.36 -16.42
N ASP A 488 12.61 -0.90 -15.97
CA ASP A 488 12.29 -2.05 -16.81
C ASP A 488 10.82 -2.46 -16.62
N VAL A 489 10.03 -2.38 -17.68
CA VAL A 489 8.59 -2.67 -17.64
C VAL A 489 8.32 -3.95 -18.43
N ALA A 490 7.65 -4.93 -17.82
CA ALA A 490 7.17 -6.10 -18.57
C ALA A 490 6.19 -5.63 -19.65
N VAL A 491 6.25 -6.20 -20.85
CA VAL A 491 5.29 -5.89 -21.92
C VAL A 491 4.28 -7.03 -22.04
N PRO A 492 3.04 -6.87 -21.53
CA PRO A 492 1.99 -7.88 -21.69
C PRO A 492 1.63 -8.10 -23.16
N ALA A 493 1.22 -9.32 -23.49
CA ALA A 493 0.80 -9.70 -24.82
C ALA A 493 -0.66 -9.28 -25.06
N GLY A 494 -0.88 -8.28 -25.91
CA GLY A 494 -2.19 -7.90 -26.46
C GLY A 494 -2.37 -8.42 -27.89
N LEU A 495 -1.84 -9.61 -28.17
CA LEU A 495 -1.84 -10.22 -29.51
C LEU A 495 -3.17 -10.96 -29.76
N SER A 496 -3.71 -10.88 -30.97
CA SER A 496 -4.92 -11.62 -31.39
C SER A 496 -4.71 -13.15 -31.45
N GLY A 497 -3.46 -13.61 -31.45
CA GLY A 497 -3.10 -15.02 -31.41
C GLY A 497 -1.57 -15.22 -31.39
N PRO A 498 -1.09 -16.45 -31.16
CA PRO A 498 0.34 -16.73 -31.20
C PRO A 498 0.88 -16.58 -32.63
N CYS A 499 1.91 -15.76 -32.83
CA CYS A 499 2.64 -15.71 -34.09
C CYS A 499 3.64 -16.87 -34.13
N GLY A 500 3.35 -17.92 -34.89
CA GLY A 500 4.19 -19.12 -34.99
C GLY A 500 4.77 -19.33 -36.38
N SER A 501 6.05 -19.66 -36.49
CA SER A 501 6.70 -20.00 -37.76
C SER A 501 7.71 -21.14 -37.61
N LEU A 502 7.96 -21.87 -38.71
CA LEU A 502 9.03 -22.85 -38.78
C LEU A 502 10.28 -22.17 -39.36
N VAL A 503 11.40 -22.22 -38.64
CA VAL A 503 12.64 -21.54 -39.00
C VAL A 503 13.81 -22.52 -38.96
N TRP A 504 14.66 -22.52 -39.97
CA TRP A 504 15.79 -23.46 -40.09
C TRP A 504 17.09 -22.89 -39.54
N ARG A 505 17.64 -23.40 -38.44
CA ARG A 505 18.99 -23.00 -37.99
C ARG A 505 20.02 -24.00 -38.51
N ARG A 506 20.81 -23.59 -39.51
CA ARG A 506 21.64 -24.49 -40.33
C ARG A 506 20.75 -25.62 -40.88
N ILE A 507 20.98 -26.86 -40.47
CA ILE A 507 20.24 -28.05 -40.91
C ILE A 507 19.10 -28.48 -39.96
N ARG A 508 18.89 -27.77 -38.84
CA ARG A 508 17.88 -28.16 -37.82
C ARG A 508 16.67 -27.23 -37.87
N PRO A 509 15.43 -27.75 -37.99
CA PRO A 509 14.24 -26.92 -37.92
C PRO A 509 13.90 -26.57 -36.47
N TYR A 510 13.43 -25.34 -36.26
CA TYR A 510 12.95 -24.81 -34.98
C TYR A 510 11.55 -24.23 -35.16
N ARG A 511 10.69 -24.41 -34.16
CA ARG A 511 9.45 -23.64 -34.03
C ARG A 511 9.77 -22.34 -33.30
N LEU A 512 9.61 -21.23 -34.00
CA LEU A 512 9.62 -19.88 -33.43
C LEU A 512 8.18 -19.53 -33.06
N SER A 513 7.97 -18.96 -31.88
CA SER A 513 6.66 -18.43 -31.49
C SER A 513 6.77 -17.16 -30.66
N VAL A 514 5.90 -16.19 -30.95
CA VAL A 514 5.66 -15.02 -30.10
C VAL A 514 4.25 -15.12 -29.50
N ARG A 515 4.16 -15.10 -28.17
CA ARG A 515 2.91 -15.24 -27.42
C ARG A 515 3.05 -14.73 -25.99
N GLY A 516 1.94 -14.54 -25.28
CA GLY A 516 1.95 -14.37 -23.83
C GLY A 516 2.46 -15.63 -23.13
N ASP A 517 3.32 -15.46 -22.13
CA ASP A 517 3.72 -16.56 -21.25
C ASP A 517 2.70 -16.82 -20.14
N ALA A 518 3.04 -17.69 -19.17
CA ALA A 518 2.14 -18.01 -18.05
C ALA A 518 1.75 -16.79 -17.18
N ARG A 519 2.48 -15.67 -17.28
CA ARG A 519 2.17 -14.41 -16.61
C ARG A 519 1.58 -13.37 -17.58
N GLY A 520 1.22 -13.78 -18.79
CA GLY A 520 0.73 -12.89 -19.84
C GLY A 520 1.80 -12.00 -20.48
N ILE A 521 3.08 -12.17 -20.15
CA ILE A 521 4.17 -11.34 -20.68
C ILE A 521 4.55 -11.82 -22.08
N THR A 522 4.74 -10.90 -23.02
CA THR A 522 5.16 -11.20 -24.39
C THR A 522 6.50 -11.93 -24.38
N ALA A 523 6.51 -13.16 -24.89
CA ALA A 523 7.67 -14.01 -24.93
C ALA A 523 7.95 -14.51 -26.35
N ILE A 524 9.23 -14.48 -26.72
CA ILE A 524 9.77 -15.14 -27.91
C ILE A 524 10.32 -16.48 -27.46
N GLU A 525 9.78 -17.56 -28.01
CA GLU A 525 10.23 -18.92 -27.74
C GLU A 525 10.77 -19.57 -29.01
N THR A 526 11.94 -20.22 -28.89
CA THR A 526 12.51 -21.06 -29.95
C THR A 526 12.66 -22.48 -29.43
N ARG A 527 12.07 -23.45 -30.13
CA ARG A 527 12.12 -24.87 -29.75
C ARG A 527 12.56 -25.74 -30.92
N PRO A 528 13.51 -26.67 -30.75
CA PRO A 528 13.82 -27.64 -31.80
C PRO A 528 12.57 -28.37 -32.25
N SER A 529 12.34 -28.42 -33.55
CA SER A 529 11.30 -29.25 -34.16
C SER A 529 11.95 -30.56 -34.59
N PHE A 530 11.71 -31.64 -33.86
CA PHE A 530 12.22 -32.95 -34.27
C PHE A 530 11.24 -33.61 -35.24
N PRO A 531 11.65 -34.00 -36.46
CA PRO A 531 10.80 -34.79 -37.37
C PRO A 531 10.61 -36.24 -36.89
N VAL A 532 11.18 -36.63 -35.75
CA VAL A 532 11.36 -38.04 -35.36
C VAL A 532 10.03 -38.76 -35.13
N ARG A 533 8.98 -38.13 -34.58
CA ARG A 533 7.69 -38.83 -34.39
C ARG A 533 6.96 -39.12 -35.71
N ALA A 534 7.13 -38.29 -36.73
CA ALA A 534 6.52 -38.50 -38.05
C ALA A 534 7.33 -39.52 -38.89
N VAL A 535 8.66 -39.46 -38.80
CA VAL A 535 9.58 -40.39 -39.47
C VAL A 535 9.51 -41.78 -38.84
N VAL A 536 9.45 -41.90 -37.51
CA VAL A 536 9.26 -43.20 -36.82
C VAL A 536 7.89 -43.80 -37.13
N ARG A 537 6.83 -42.98 -37.31
CA ARG A 537 5.50 -43.46 -37.69
C ARG A 537 5.41 -43.87 -39.16
N ARG A 538 6.17 -43.22 -40.06
CA ARG A 538 6.34 -43.65 -41.47
C ARG A 538 7.22 -44.90 -41.57
N LEU A 539 8.30 -45.00 -40.79
CA LEU A 539 9.15 -46.19 -40.71
C LEU A 539 8.42 -47.38 -40.09
N ARG A 540 7.59 -47.19 -39.05
CA ARG A 540 6.72 -48.25 -38.52
C ARG A 540 5.66 -48.75 -39.51
N ARG A 541 5.14 -47.87 -40.38
CA ARG A 541 4.24 -48.26 -41.48
C ARG A 541 4.96 -48.95 -42.63
N ALA A 542 6.22 -48.62 -42.88
CA ALA A 542 7.04 -49.27 -43.90
C ALA A 542 7.62 -50.63 -43.43
N LEU A 543 7.83 -50.81 -42.12
CA LEU A 543 8.37 -52.03 -41.52
C LEU A 543 7.32 -53.09 -41.16
N HIS A 544 6.02 -52.76 -41.21
CA HIS A 544 4.92 -53.72 -41.05
C HIS A 544 3.87 -53.54 -42.17
N PRO A 545 4.07 -54.16 -43.35
CA PRO A 545 3.10 -54.12 -44.45
C PRO A 545 1.92 -55.10 -44.29
N GLY A 546 1.86 -55.91 -43.22
CA GLY A 546 0.89 -56.99 -43.10
C GLY A 546 0.22 -57.01 -41.73
N ASN A 547 -1.01 -56.50 -41.67
CA ASN A 547 -2.15 -57.13 -41.01
C ASN A 547 -3.41 -56.34 -41.35
N ALA A 548 -3.83 -56.48 -42.60
CA ALA A 548 -5.23 -56.38 -42.96
C ALA A 548 -5.84 -57.77 -42.77
N ALA A 549 -6.49 -58.00 -41.62
CA ALA A 549 -7.55 -59.01 -41.44
C ALA A 549 -8.00 -59.03 -39.97
N SER A 550 -9.21 -58.50 -39.71
CA SER A 550 -10.30 -59.19 -38.99
C SER A 550 -11.28 -58.17 -38.41
N SER A 551 -12.33 -57.93 -39.18
CA SER A 551 -13.65 -57.56 -38.67
C SER A 551 -14.17 -58.63 -37.70
N GLY A 552 -14.82 -58.23 -36.60
CA GLY A 552 -15.79 -59.10 -35.93
C GLY A 552 -15.92 -58.91 -34.42
N GLY A 553 -16.96 -58.19 -34.00
CA GLY A 553 -17.92 -58.70 -33.04
C GLY A 553 -17.69 -58.44 -31.54
N LYS A 554 -18.56 -57.55 -31.03
CA LYS A 554 -19.03 -57.32 -29.65
C LYS A 554 -18.12 -56.55 -28.70
#